data_AF-A0AAF1BPJ6-F1
#
_entry.id   AF-A0AAF1BPJ6-F1
#
_cell.length_a   1.000
_cell.length_b   1.000
_cell.length_c   1.000
_cell.angle_alpha   90.00
_cell.angle_beta   90.00
_cell.angle_gamma   90.00
#
_symmetry.space_group_name_H-M   'P 1'
#
loop_
_entity.id
_entity.type
_entity.pdbx_description
1 polymer ?
#
loop_
_entity_poly.entity_id
_entity_poly.type
_entity_poly.pdbx_seq_one_letter_code
_entity_poly.pdbx_strand_id
1 'polypeptide(L)'
;MDKQLTSPLLIEPVGRATKLSPQATFTSLQSFLGTLQPSPARTQLERLADALGVETGAIAPSEEARREAERVAARAKARAERRAEREAARKAAEEAELEAAVEDEGDNEAAHERFVEAEDEAEEEGLGQANFDDVEGMEDRGDVEYGDVPESDHDEPDNEVDMDE
;
A
#
# COMPACT_ATOMS: atom_id res chain seq x y z
N MET A 1 7.81 14.95 9.15
CA MET A 1 8.30 16.32 8.89
C MET A 1 9.76 16.36 9.32
N ASP A 2 10.69 16.35 8.36
CA ASP A 2 12.10 16.50 8.65
C ASP A 2 12.31 17.86 9.31
N LYS A 3 12.82 17.87 10.54
CA LYS A 3 13.18 19.11 11.22
C LYS A 3 14.29 19.76 10.41
N GLN A 4 13.99 20.85 9.72
CA GLN A 4 15.01 21.69 9.10
C GLN A 4 16.08 21.98 10.16
N LEU A 5 17.34 21.66 9.84
CA LEU A 5 18.47 22.01 10.67
C LEU A 5 18.42 23.52 10.89
N THR A 6 18.34 23.95 12.14
CA THR A 6 18.21 25.37 12.54
C THR A 6 19.42 26.21 12.15
N SER A 7 20.52 25.58 11.76
CA SER A 7 21.76 26.21 11.31
C SER A 7 22.35 25.43 10.13
N PRO A 8 22.90 26.12 9.11
CA PRO A 8 23.59 25.46 8.01
C PRO A 8 24.81 24.69 8.55
N LEU A 9 25.02 23.46 8.05
CA LEU A 9 26.22 22.69 8.33
C LEU A 9 27.40 23.32 7.57
N LEU A 10 28.40 23.79 8.32
CA LEU A 10 29.64 24.28 7.76
C LEU A 10 30.60 23.10 7.55
N ILE A 11 30.88 22.74 6.30
CA ILE A 11 31.81 21.67 5.93
C ILE A 11 33.09 22.31 5.39
N GLU A 12 34.17 22.26 6.17
CA GLU A 12 35.49 22.75 5.76
C GLU A 12 36.39 21.60 5.32
N PRO A 13 36.98 21.65 4.10
CA PRO A 13 37.92 20.63 3.67
C PRO A 13 39.24 20.77 4.45
N VAL A 14 39.59 19.73 5.21
CA VAL A 14 40.86 19.67 5.95
C VAL A 14 42.08 19.57 5.01
N GLY A 15 41.87 19.17 3.75
CA GLY A 15 42.94 19.02 2.76
C GLY A 15 42.41 18.94 1.33
N ARG A 16 43.32 18.66 0.39
CA ARG A 16 42.98 18.49 -1.03
C ARG A 16 42.25 17.18 -1.23
N ALA A 17 41.25 17.18 -2.11
CA ALA A 17 40.55 15.96 -2.52
C ALA A 17 41.51 14.96 -3.18
N THR A 18 41.46 13.71 -2.72
CA THR A 18 42.26 12.61 -3.27
C THR A 18 41.38 11.72 -4.13
N LYS A 19 41.80 11.42 -5.36
CA LYS A 19 41.15 10.41 -6.20
C LYS A 19 41.49 9.01 -5.68
N LEU A 20 40.46 8.22 -5.44
CA LEU A 20 40.60 6.80 -5.10
C LEU A 20 40.67 5.96 -6.37
N SER A 21 41.42 4.86 -6.32
CA SER A 21 41.40 3.85 -7.39
C SER A 21 40.10 3.04 -7.35
N PRO A 22 39.65 2.43 -8.46
CA PRO A 22 38.46 1.59 -8.48
C PRO A 22 38.45 0.51 -7.39
N GLN A 23 39.59 -0.17 -7.17
CA GLN A 23 39.75 -1.17 -6.12
C GLN A 23 39.58 -0.61 -4.70
N ALA A 24 40.15 0.57 -4.44
CA ALA A 24 40.03 1.22 -3.13
C ALA A 24 38.61 1.71 -2.88
N THR A 25 37.95 2.22 -3.92
CA THR A 25 36.53 2.62 -3.88
C THR A 25 35.64 1.43 -3.59
N PHE A 26 35.84 0.29 -4.28
CA PHE A 26 35.10 -0.95 -4.02
C PHE A 26 35.23 -1.41 -2.57
N THR A 27 36.46 -1.43 -2.04
CA THR A 27 36.72 -1.86 -0.66
C THR A 27 36.05 -0.92 0.35
N SER A 28 36.08 0.39 0.09
CA SER A 28 35.45 1.40 0.95
C SER A 28 33.92 1.31 0.91
N LEU A 29 33.35 1.05 -0.27
CA LEU A 29 31.91 0.86 -0.43
C LEU A 29 31.41 -0.38 0.28
N GLN A 30 32.13 -1.51 0.18
CA GLN A 30 31.75 -2.76 0.85
C GLN A 30 31.70 -2.60 2.38
N SER A 31 32.67 -1.90 2.98
CA SER A 31 32.64 -1.65 4.42
C SER A 31 31.51 -0.71 4.81
N PHE A 32 31.27 0.34 4.02
CA PHE A 32 30.21 1.32 4.28
C PHE A 32 28.82 0.70 4.18
N LEU A 33 28.57 -0.13 3.17
CA LEU A 33 27.29 -0.81 2.97
C LEU A 33 26.88 -1.68 4.17
N GLY A 34 27.84 -2.31 4.85
CA GLY A 34 27.60 -3.09 6.07
C GLY A 34 27.08 -2.25 7.25
N THR A 35 27.26 -0.93 7.22
CA THR A 35 26.83 -0.02 8.29
C THR A 35 25.46 0.62 8.03
N LEU A 36 24.97 0.56 6.79
CA LEU A 36 23.73 1.23 6.38
C LEU A 36 22.50 0.41 6.70
N GLN A 37 21.43 1.07 7.13
CA GLN A 37 20.11 0.44 7.25
C GLN A 37 19.50 0.16 5.86
N PRO A 38 18.61 -0.84 5.74
CA PRO A 38 17.86 -1.09 4.51
C PRO A 38 17.14 0.19 4.04
N SER A 39 17.50 0.67 2.85
CA SER A 39 16.93 1.87 2.24
C SER A 39 17.10 1.84 0.72
N PRO A 40 16.34 2.66 -0.04
CA PRO A 40 16.54 2.79 -1.48
C PRO A 40 17.96 3.24 -1.85
N ALA A 41 18.51 4.20 -1.11
CA ALA A 41 19.88 4.69 -1.30
C ALA A 41 20.92 3.59 -1.05
N ARG A 42 20.73 2.77 0.00
CA ARG A 42 21.58 1.59 0.22
C ARG A 42 21.53 0.64 -0.97
N THR A 43 20.34 0.37 -1.53
CA THR A 43 20.21 -0.54 -2.68
C THR A 43 20.95 0.00 -3.92
N GLN A 44 20.89 1.31 -4.15
CA GLN A 44 21.64 1.94 -5.25
C GLN A 44 23.15 1.79 -5.05
N LEU A 45 23.64 1.99 -3.81
CA LEU A 45 25.04 1.79 -3.47
C LEU A 45 25.47 0.32 -3.61
N GLU A 46 24.60 -0.64 -3.28
CA GLU A 46 24.86 -2.08 -3.50
C GLU A 46 25.03 -2.40 -4.98
N ARG A 47 24.14 -1.88 -5.85
CA ARG A 47 24.28 -2.04 -7.31
C ARG A 47 25.57 -1.42 -7.84
N LEU A 48 25.93 -0.24 -7.36
CA LEU A 48 27.17 0.42 -7.75
C LEU A 48 28.39 -0.38 -7.28
N ALA A 49 28.36 -0.93 -6.07
CA ALA A 49 29.42 -1.79 -5.56
C ALA A 49 29.52 -3.12 -6.32
N ASP A 50 28.40 -3.70 -6.74
CA ASP A 50 28.36 -4.91 -7.57
C ASP A 50 29.00 -4.62 -8.95
N ALA A 51 28.60 -3.54 -9.63
CA ALA A 51 29.16 -3.15 -10.93
C ALA A 51 30.67 -2.86 -10.84
N LEU A 52 31.10 -2.12 -9.81
CA LEU A 52 32.52 -1.83 -9.57
C LEU A 52 33.30 -3.10 -9.20
N GLY A 53 32.66 -4.04 -8.49
CA GLY A 53 33.23 -5.34 -8.18
C GLY A 53 33.46 -6.20 -9.42
N VAL A 54 32.57 -6.12 -10.41
CA VAL A 54 32.75 -6.78 -11.71
C VAL A 54 33.88 -6.12 -12.50
N GLU A 55 33.91 -4.79 -12.57
CA GLU A 55 34.97 -4.04 -13.27
C GLU A 55 36.37 -4.34 -12.70
N THR A 56 36.47 -4.44 -11.37
CA THR A 56 37.73 -4.74 -10.67
C THR A 56 38.07 -6.24 -10.64
N GLY A 57 37.19 -7.10 -11.15
CA GLY A 57 37.35 -8.56 -11.14
C GLY A 57 37.16 -9.21 -9.75
N ALA A 58 36.68 -8.45 -8.76
CA ALA A 58 36.36 -8.96 -7.42
C ALA A 58 35.05 -9.77 -7.38
N ILE A 59 34.15 -9.53 -8.34
CA ILE A 59 32.86 -10.20 -8.47
C ILE A 59 32.75 -10.77 -9.89
N ALA A 60 32.23 -11.99 -10.01
CA ALA A 60 31.93 -12.57 -11.32
C ALA A 60 30.68 -11.90 -11.93
N PRO A 61 30.60 -11.66 -13.24
CA PRO A 61 29.40 -11.07 -13.86
C PRO A 61 28.11 -11.85 -13.59
N SER A 62 28.19 -13.18 -13.46
CA SER A 62 27.05 -14.03 -13.10
C SER A 62 26.53 -13.79 -11.69
N GLU A 63 27.39 -13.36 -10.77
CA GLU A 63 27.05 -13.09 -9.38
C GLU A 63 26.30 -11.77 -9.23
N GLU A 64 26.64 -10.75 -10.02
CA GLU A 64 25.87 -9.50 -10.10
C GLU A 64 24.41 -9.77 -10.50
N ALA A 65 24.21 -10.55 -11.57
CA ALA A 65 22.88 -10.92 -12.04
C ALA A 65 22.10 -11.73 -10.99
N ARG A 66 22.78 -12.65 -10.29
CA ARG A 66 22.16 -13.44 -9.20
C ARG A 66 21.69 -12.54 -8.06
N ARG A 67 22.52 -11.61 -7.60
CA ARG A 67 22.18 -10.69 -6.51
C ARG A 67 21.03 -9.76 -6.89
N GLU A 68 21.00 -9.27 -8.13
CA GLU A 68 19.89 -8.46 -8.59
C GLU A 68 18.58 -9.25 -8.65
N ALA A 69 18.62 -10.51 -9.12
CA ALA A 69 17.46 -11.39 -9.11
C ALA A 69 16.94 -11.66 -7.69
N GLU A 70 17.83 -11.89 -6.72
CA GLU A 70 17.47 -12.05 -5.31
C GLU A 70 16.78 -10.80 -4.74
N ARG A 71 17.28 -9.61 -5.07
CA ARG A 71 16.65 -8.33 -4.67
C ARG A 71 15.24 -8.19 -5.24
N VAL A 72 15.06 -8.53 -6.53
CA VAL A 72 13.74 -8.49 -7.18
C VAL A 72 12.78 -9.50 -6.54
N ALA A 73 13.23 -10.72 -6.30
CA ALA A 73 12.43 -11.76 -5.64
C ALA A 73 12.00 -11.35 -4.22
N ALA A 74 12.91 -10.76 -3.44
CA ALA A 74 12.59 -10.26 -2.11
C ALA A 74 11.53 -9.15 -2.14
N ARG A 75 11.61 -8.23 -3.11
CA ARG A 75 10.57 -7.19 -3.31
C ARG A 75 9.23 -7.79 -3.71
N ALA A 76 9.22 -8.76 -4.61
CA ALA A 76 8.01 -9.45 -5.02
C ALA A 76 7.34 -10.18 -3.84
N LYS A 77 8.15 -10.87 -3.01
CA LYS A 77 7.67 -11.52 -1.80
C LYS A 77 7.08 -10.54 -0.80
N ALA A 78 7.77 -9.44 -0.48
CA ALA A 78 7.28 -8.41 0.43
C ALA A 78 6.01 -7.69 -0.09
N ARG A 79 5.80 -7.65 -1.41
CA ARG A 79 4.55 -7.16 -2.01
C ARG A 79 3.43 -8.19 -1.84
N ALA A 80 3.70 -9.46 -2.11
CA ALA A 80 2.72 -10.53 -1.94
C ALA A 80 2.26 -10.66 -0.48
N GLU A 81 3.18 -10.57 0.49
CA GLU A 81 2.86 -10.56 1.92
C GLU A 81 1.93 -9.40 2.29
N ARG A 82 2.21 -8.17 1.81
CA ARG A 82 1.34 -7.01 2.04
C ARG A 82 -0.05 -7.17 1.41
N ARG A 83 -0.16 -7.81 0.24
CA ARG A 83 -1.47 -8.08 -0.38
C ARG A 83 -2.26 -9.10 0.46
N ALA A 84 -1.61 -10.18 0.90
CA ALA A 84 -2.24 -11.18 1.74
C ALA A 84 -2.73 -10.59 3.08
N GLU A 85 -1.95 -9.70 3.69
CA GLU A 85 -2.35 -9.01 4.93
C GLU A 85 -3.58 -8.11 4.71
N ARG A 86 -3.64 -7.36 3.60
CA ARG A 86 -4.81 -6.54 3.24
C ARG A 86 -6.04 -7.39 2.98
N GLU A 87 -5.89 -8.50 2.27
CA GLU A 87 -7.00 -9.42 1.99
C GLU A 87 -7.53 -10.07 3.28
N ALA A 88 -6.64 -10.50 4.17
CA ALA A 88 -7.02 -11.05 5.47
C ALA A 88 -7.75 -10.02 6.34
N ALA A 89 -7.26 -8.77 6.38
CA ALA A 89 -7.92 -7.69 7.10
C ALA A 89 -9.31 -7.36 6.52
N ARG A 90 -9.47 -7.39 5.19
CA ARG A 90 -10.77 -7.19 4.53
C ARG A 90 -11.76 -8.30 4.89
N LYS A 91 -11.33 -9.56 4.80
CA LYS A 91 -12.18 -10.71 5.16
C LYS A 91 -12.60 -10.67 6.64
N ALA A 92 -11.68 -10.32 7.53
CA ALA A 92 -12.01 -10.19 8.96
C ALA A 92 -13.02 -9.05 9.22
N ALA A 93 -12.96 -7.96 8.46
CA ALA A 93 -13.94 -6.88 8.56
C ALA A 93 -15.32 -7.30 8.01
N GLU A 94 -15.35 -8.01 6.89
CA GLU A 94 -16.57 -8.54 6.28
C GLU A 94 -17.25 -9.59 7.19
N GLU A 95 -16.47 -10.49 7.80
CA GLU A 95 -16.98 -11.46 8.79
C GLU A 95 -17.57 -10.75 10.02
N ALA A 96 -16.92 -9.70 10.52
CA ALA A 96 -17.43 -8.92 11.64
C ALA A 96 -18.69 -8.10 11.29
N GLU A 97 -18.80 -7.61 10.07
CA GLU A 97 -20.00 -6.91 9.58
C GLU A 97 -21.18 -7.88 9.45
N LEU A 98 -20.95 -9.08 8.92
CA LEU A 98 -21.96 -10.13 8.85
C LEU A 98 -22.40 -10.60 10.25
N GLU A 99 -21.47 -10.77 11.19
CA GLU A 99 -21.79 -11.13 12.58
C GLU A 99 -22.62 -10.02 13.27
N ALA A 100 -22.26 -8.74 13.06
CA ALA A 100 -23.01 -7.61 13.59
C ALA A 100 -24.42 -7.49 12.98
N ALA A 101 -24.58 -7.75 11.68
CA ALA A 101 -25.88 -7.74 11.02
C ALA A 101 -26.81 -8.86 11.55
N VAL A 102 -26.25 -10.03 11.86
CA VAL A 102 -27.01 -11.14 12.47
C VAL A 102 -27.41 -10.84 13.93
N GLU A 103 -26.58 -10.14 14.69
CA GLU A 103 -26.95 -9.69 16.04
C GLU A 103 -28.06 -8.61 16.03
N ASP A 104 -28.06 -7.70 15.06
CA ASP A 104 -29.10 -6.65 14.91
C ASP A 104 -30.47 -7.23 14.49
N GLU A 105 -30.50 -8.28 13.67
CA GLU A 105 -31.74 -9.01 13.34
C GLU A 105 -32.29 -9.83 14.53
N GLY A 106 -31.42 -10.34 15.40
CA GLY A 106 -31.83 -11.08 16.61
C GLY A 106 -32.51 -10.21 17.67
N ASP A 107 -32.17 -8.93 17.78
CA ASP A 107 -32.82 -7.98 18.69
C ASP A 107 -34.17 -7.45 18.14
N ASN A 108 -34.38 -7.55 16.82
CA ASN A 108 -35.62 -7.15 16.17
C ASN A 108 -36.72 -8.23 16.24
N GLU A 109 -36.35 -9.51 16.38
CA GLU A 109 -37.30 -10.60 16.62
C GLU A 109 -37.95 -10.50 18.03
N ALA A 110 -37.22 -9.97 19.02
CA ALA A 110 -37.77 -9.68 20.35
C ALA A 110 -38.66 -8.41 20.39
N ALA A 111 -38.52 -7.50 19.42
CA ALA A 111 -39.38 -6.34 19.27
C ALA A 111 -40.70 -6.69 18.54
N HIS A 112 -40.69 -7.67 17.65
CA HIS A 112 -41.89 -8.07 16.91
C HIS A 112 -42.91 -8.82 17.77
N GLU A 113 -42.49 -9.57 18.80
CA GLU A 113 -43.42 -10.21 19.75
C GLU A 113 -44.12 -9.22 20.71
N ARG A 114 -43.71 -7.95 20.78
CA ARG A 114 -44.42 -6.91 21.57
C ARG A 114 -45.46 -6.11 20.80
N PHE A 115 -45.54 -6.25 19.47
CA PHE A 115 -46.47 -5.45 18.66
C PHE A 115 -47.77 -6.17 18.31
N VAL A 116 -47.88 -7.48 18.56
CA VAL A 116 -49.08 -8.28 18.19
C VAL A 116 -50.19 -8.27 19.26
N GLU A 117 -49.99 -7.63 20.42
CA GLU A 117 -51.00 -7.57 21.50
C GLU A 117 -51.72 -6.19 21.62
N ALA A 118 -51.68 -5.37 20.57
CA ALA A 118 -52.29 -4.03 20.58
C ALA A 118 -53.08 -3.69 19.30
N GLU A 119 -53.68 -4.68 18.64
CA GLU A 119 -54.45 -4.47 17.41
C GLU A 119 -55.87 -5.06 17.54
N ASP A 120 -56.66 -4.56 18.50
CA ASP A 120 -58.07 -4.98 18.63
C ASP A 120 -59.06 -3.87 19.04
N GLU A 121 -58.73 -2.58 18.87
CA GLU A 121 -59.74 -1.52 19.05
C GLU A 121 -59.31 -0.18 18.41
N ALA A 122 -59.67 0.03 17.13
CA ALA A 122 -60.06 1.33 16.56
C ALA A 122 -60.37 1.21 15.06
N GLU A 123 -61.63 0.96 14.73
CA GLU A 123 -62.22 1.27 13.43
C GLU A 123 -62.30 2.79 13.20
N GLU A 124 -62.18 3.15 11.92
CA GLU A 124 -62.79 4.29 11.21
C GLU A 124 -62.26 5.73 11.40
N GLU A 125 -61.51 6.21 10.40
CA GLU A 125 -61.93 7.23 9.41
C GLU A 125 -60.72 8.05 8.90
N GLY A 126 -60.66 8.27 7.58
CA GLY A 126 -59.97 9.45 7.04
C GLY A 126 -58.97 9.21 5.90
N LEU A 127 -59.49 9.14 4.67
CA LEU A 127 -58.76 9.21 3.41
C LEU A 127 -57.80 10.41 3.33
N GLY A 128 -56.58 10.18 2.86
CA GLY A 128 -55.56 11.20 2.62
C GLY A 128 -54.58 10.83 1.50
N GLN A 129 -55.12 10.60 0.30
CA GLN A 129 -54.39 10.45 -0.95
C GLN A 129 -53.56 11.72 -1.25
N ALA A 130 -52.24 11.59 -1.33
CA ALA A 130 -51.36 12.62 -1.90
C ALA A 130 -50.14 11.99 -2.61
N ASN A 131 -50.30 11.81 -3.93
CA ASN A 131 -49.30 11.94 -5.01
C ASN A 131 -48.03 11.09 -4.96
N PHE A 132 -48.15 9.89 -5.56
CA PHE A 132 -47.10 9.29 -6.38
C PHE A 132 -46.96 10.11 -7.66
N ASP A 133 -45.80 10.73 -7.87
CA ASP A 133 -45.31 11.05 -9.21
C ASP A 133 -43.78 10.90 -9.22
N ASP A 134 -43.35 9.88 -9.97
CA ASP A 134 -42.08 9.80 -10.71
C ASP A 134 -40.79 9.42 -9.96
N VAL A 135 -40.61 8.12 -9.68
CA VAL A 135 -39.31 7.43 -9.87
C VAL A 135 -39.56 6.00 -10.36
N GLU A 136 -39.70 5.85 -11.68
CA GLU A 136 -39.66 4.54 -12.34
C GLU A 136 -38.28 3.89 -12.17
N GLY A 137 -38.28 2.64 -11.69
CA GLY A 137 -37.38 1.58 -12.16
C GLY A 137 -35.94 1.60 -11.66
N MET A 138 -35.70 1.18 -10.41
CA MET A 138 -34.41 0.61 -10.01
C MET A 138 -34.60 -0.80 -9.45
N GLU A 139 -35.01 -1.71 -10.33
CA GLU A 139 -34.94 -3.15 -10.07
C GLU A 139 -33.82 -3.75 -10.94
N ASP A 140 -32.93 -4.49 -10.27
CA ASP A 140 -32.06 -5.53 -10.84
C ASP A 140 -30.78 -5.09 -11.58
N ARG A 141 -29.84 -4.47 -10.85
CA ARG A 141 -28.42 -4.66 -11.14
C ARG A 141 -27.81 -5.48 -10.02
N GLY A 142 -27.81 -6.79 -10.22
CA GLY A 142 -27.13 -7.75 -9.39
C GLY A 142 -25.71 -7.29 -9.03
N ASP A 143 -25.32 -7.69 -7.83
CA ASP A 143 -24.02 -7.49 -7.23
C ASP A 143 -22.91 -7.78 -8.25
N VAL A 144 -22.37 -6.70 -8.84
CA VAL A 144 -21.22 -6.82 -9.73
C VAL A 144 -20.05 -7.00 -8.80
N GLU A 145 -19.68 -8.26 -8.56
CA GLU A 145 -18.35 -8.61 -8.08
C GLU A 145 -17.37 -7.83 -8.96
N TYR A 146 -16.78 -6.77 -8.40
CA TYR A 146 -15.56 -6.18 -8.93
C TYR A 146 -14.48 -7.23 -8.71
N GLY A 147 -14.52 -8.27 -9.53
CA GLY A 147 -13.47 -9.25 -9.66
C GLY A 147 -12.21 -8.47 -9.96
N ASP A 148 -11.33 -8.47 -8.96
CA ASP A 148 -9.97 -7.97 -8.90
C ASP A 148 -9.39 -7.81 -10.30
N VAL A 149 -9.69 -6.66 -10.93
CA VAL A 149 -8.99 -6.24 -12.14
C VAL A 149 -7.57 -6.09 -11.62
N PRO A 150 -6.58 -6.88 -12.10
CA PRO A 150 -5.21 -6.63 -11.69
C PRO A 150 -4.93 -5.20 -12.10
N GLU A 151 -4.90 -4.30 -11.11
CA GLU A 151 -4.69 -2.87 -11.31
C GLU A 151 -3.50 -2.75 -12.24
N SER A 152 -3.78 -2.34 -13.48
CA SER A 152 -2.78 -2.18 -14.51
C SER A 152 -1.89 -1.03 -14.07
N ASP A 153 -0.79 -1.38 -13.41
CA ASP A 153 0.54 -0.81 -13.61
C ASP A 153 0.59 0.70 -13.88
N HIS A 154 -0.06 1.49 -13.02
CA HIS A 154 0.04 2.96 -13.02
C HIS A 154 0.61 3.46 -11.69
N ASP A 155 1.75 2.91 -11.31
CA ASP A 155 2.64 3.54 -10.33
C ASP A 155 3.86 4.08 -11.11
N GLU A 156 3.58 4.95 -12.08
CA GLU A 156 4.61 5.83 -12.64
C GLU A 156 4.98 6.85 -11.55
N PRO A 157 6.28 7.09 -11.29
CA PRO A 157 6.67 8.16 -10.39
C PRO A 157 6.26 9.49 -11.02
N ASP A 158 5.47 10.26 -10.28
CA ASP A 158 5.05 11.61 -10.63
C ASP A 158 6.27 12.54 -10.63
N ASN A 159 6.99 12.54 -11.75
CA ASN A 159 7.99 13.56 -12.05
C ASN A 159 7.28 14.61 -12.90
N GLU A 160 6.39 15.39 -12.28
CA GLU A 160 6.05 16.71 -12.82
C GLU A 160 7.35 17.51 -12.84
N VAL A 161 7.92 17.59 -14.04
CA VAL A 161 9.07 18.41 -14.37
C VAL A 161 8.55 19.85 -14.25
N ASP A 162 8.98 20.57 -13.21
CA ASP A 162 8.90 22.03 -13.18
C ASP A 162 9.66 22.57 -14.40
N MET A 163 8.93 22.76 -15.50
CA MET A 163 9.36 23.47 -16.69
C MET A 163 8.63 24.81 -16.68
N ASP A 164 9.13 25.75 -15.89
CA ASP A 164 8.85 27.16 -16.10
C ASP A 164 10.17 27.93 -16.21
N GLU A 165 10.21 28.71 -17.30
CA GLU A 165 11.30 29.55 -17.81
C GLU A 165 11.69 30.71 -16.88
#